data_AF-A0A1M7T8C2-F1
#
_entry.id   AF-A0A1M7T8C2-F1
#
_cell.length_a   1.000
_cell.length_b   1.000
_cell.length_c   1.000
_cell.angle_alpha   90.00
_cell.angle_beta   90.00
_cell.angle_gamma   90.00
#
_symmetry.space_group_name_H-M   'P 1'
#
loop_
_entity.id
_entity.type
_entity.pdbx_description
1 polymer ?
#
loop_
_entity_poly.entity_id
_entity_poly.type
_entity_poly.pdbx_seq_one_letter_code
_entity_poly.pdbx_strand_id
1 'polypeptide(L)'
;MTNLVETVNGKVVVSSLKVAEHFEKQHAHVLRALKNITNDCEELFNRSNFGLVEYIDEKGESRPCYHLTRDAFTLLAMGFTGKKALAWKIKYIEAFNKMEQALLNHPTTIADRRPLDKLVKVWAVLLGGDGGVYPRLWTQVNSHLNITNIDKASPKQIKKAISFVQARIDELQSNSIAPAKEQPQKQLELAPVVKALPPRILEVETEIKYLEQRFRTLYTNITIKLSPDSVSSKDFARKKEMLVIGEHSTNAILSGISSIINQLNITKRVYMSLKD
;
A
#
# COMPACT_ATOMS: atom_id res chain seq x y z
N MET A 1 24.65 -3.25 38.08
CA MET A 1 23.69 -3.03 36.98
C MET A 1 22.53 -2.24 37.55
N THR A 2 22.46 -0.93 37.29
CA THR A 2 21.34 -0.08 37.76
C THR A 2 20.11 -0.39 36.91
N ASN A 3 19.06 -0.88 37.55
CA ASN A 3 17.80 -1.21 36.87
C ASN A 3 17.13 0.11 36.46
N LEU A 4 17.22 0.48 35.19
CA LEU A 4 16.79 1.79 34.68
C LEU A 4 15.26 1.98 34.76
N VAL A 5 14.52 0.87 34.76
CA VAL A 5 13.05 0.86 34.74
C VAL A 5 12.49 0.06 35.91
N GLU A 6 11.26 0.39 36.29
CA GLU A 6 10.51 -0.20 37.39
C GLU A 6 9.10 -0.58 36.92
N THR A 7 8.43 -1.48 37.63
CA THR A 7 7.04 -1.83 37.32
C THR A 7 6.11 -1.22 38.36
N VAL A 8 5.23 -0.31 37.92
CA VAL A 8 4.24 0.35 38.76
C VAL A 8 2.86 0.07 38.16
N ASN A 9 1.96 -0.53 38.94
CA ASN A 9 0.59 -0.87 38.51
C ASN A 9 0.55 -1.68 37.18
N GLY A 10 1.46 -2.63 37.01
CA GLY A 10 1.58 -3.46 35.81
C GLY A 10 2.15 -2.75 34.58
N LYS A 11 2.56 -1.48 34.70
CA LYS A 11 3.24 -0.72 33.63
C LYS A 11 4.72 -0.58 33.94
N VAL A 12 5.55 -0.77 32.91
CA VAL A 12 6.98 -0.46 32.99
C VAL A 12 7.17 1.05 32.87
N VAL A 13 7.77 1.65 33.89
CA VAL A 13 7.99 3.10 34.01
C VAL A 13 9.44 3.43 34.35
N VAL A 14 9.85 4.66 34.10
CA VAL A 14 11.13 5.23 34.53
C VAL A 14 10.90 6.50 35.33
N SER A 15 11.63 6.67 36.44
CA SER A 15 11.53 7.90 37.24
C SER A 15 12.27 9.06 36.58
N SER A 16 11.75 10.28 36.73
CA SER A 16 12.41 11.49 36.19
C SER A 16 13.78 11.76 36.82
N LEU A 17 14.03 11.22 38.02
CA LEU A 17 15.35 11.21 38.67
C LEU A 17 16.36 10.34 37.89
N LYS A 18 15.98 9.10 37.53
CA LYS A 18 16.83 8.22 36.71
C LYS A 18 17.08 8.80 35.32
N VAL A 19 16.07 9.47 34.75
CA VAL A 19 16.26 10.20 33.48
C VAL A 19 17.27 11.33 33.64
N ALA A 20 17.17 12.13 34.71
CA ALA A 20 18.10 13.21 34.98
C ALA A 20 19.55 12.70 35.12
N GLU A 21 19.75 11.64 35.90
CA GLU A 21 21.03 10.96 36.06
C GLU A 21 21.59 10.45 34.73
N HIS A 22 20.79 9.69 33.98
CA HIS A 22 21.24 9.04 32.74
C HIS A 22 21.68 10.05 31.66
N PHE A 23 20.91 11.12 31.49
CA PHE A 23 21.19 12.17 30.50
C PHE A 23 22.10 13.28 31.02
N GLU A 24 22.62 13.15 32.25
CA GLU A 24 23.48 14.14 32.92
C GLU A 24 22.83 15.53 32.94
N LYS A 25 21.55 15.58 33.28
CA LYS A 25 20.76 16.81 33.38
C LYS A 25 20.36 17.06 34.83
N GLN A 26 20.27 18.32 35.21
CA GLN A 26 19.68 18.72 36.49
C GLN A 26 18.21 18.30 36.53
N HIS A 27 17.77 17.68 37.63
CA HIS A 27 16.39 17.19 37.78
C HIS A 27 15.36 18.30 37.61
N ALA A 28 15.65 19.50 38.13
CA ALA A 28 14.82 20.69 37.94
C ALA A 28 14.56 21.02 36.45
N HIS A 29 15.56 20.85 35.57
CA HIS A 29 15.39 21.06 34.13
C HIS A 29 14.53 19.98 33.49
N VAL A 30 14.65 18.74 33.96
CA VAL A 30 13.80 17.62 33.51
C VAL A 30 12.34 17.86 33.93
N LEU A 31 12.08 18.28 35.17
CA LEU A 31 10.75 18.63 35.65
C LEU A 31 10.13 19.78 34.85
N ARG A 32 10.93 20.81 34.51
CA ARG A 32 10.47 21.91 33.64
C ARG A 32 10.08 21.43 32.24
N ALA A 33 10.91 20.58 31.63
CA ALA A 33 10.61 20.01 30.32
C ALA A 33 9.34 19.15 30.36
N LEU A 34 9.19 18.32 31.40
CA LEU A 34 7.99 17.52 31.62
C LEU A 34 6.75 18.40 31.78
N LYS A 35 6.83 19.46 32.58
CA LYS A 35 5.71 20.39 32.78
C LYS A 35 5.26 21.04 31.46
N ASN A 36 6.21 21.46 30.63
CA ASN A 36 5.90 22.02 29.32
C ASN A 36 5.21 20.99 28.42
N ILE A 37 5.76 19.78 28.34
CA ILE A 37 5.16 18.68 27.55
C ILE A 37 3.74 18.37 28.06
N THR A 38 3.54 18.27 29.37
CA THR A 38 2.24 17.96 29.96
C THR A 38 1.18 19.05 29.74
N ASN A 39 1.59 20.31 29.64
CA ASN A 39 0.68 21.42 29.37
C ASN A 39 0.20 21.43 27.91
N ASP A 40 1.04 21.01 26.98
CA ASP A 40 0.74 20.99 25.54
C ASP A 40 0.16 19.64 25.06
N CYS A 41 0.15 18.61 25.93
CA CYS A 41 -0.38 17.28 25.60
C CYS A 41 -1.89 17.16 25.83
N GLU A 42 -2.55 16.35 25.01
CA GLU A 42 -3.93 15.92 25.24
C GLU A 42 -4.09 15.25 26.61
N GLU A 43 -5.22 15.51 27.28
CA GLU A 43 -5.46 15.11 28.66
C GLU A 43 -5.40 13.58 28.86
N LEU A 44 -5.97 12.81 27.93
CA LEU A 44 -5.94 11.34 27.99
C LEU A 44 -4.53 10.77 27.88
N PHE A 45 -3.72 11.35 26.99
CA PHE A 45 -2.32 10.97 26.84
C PHE A 45 -1.54 11.31 28.11
N ASN A 46 -1.78 12.50 28.67
CA ASN A 46 -1.14 12.97 29.88
C ASN A 46 -1.38 12.00 31.05
N ARG A 47 -2.66 11.75 31.39
CA ARG A 47 -3.07 10.86 32.49
C ARG A 47 -2.52 9.44 32.36
N SER A 48 -2.36 8.94 31.12
CA SER A 48 -1.95 7.56 30.87
C SER A 48 -0.44 7.35 30.92
N ASN A 49 0.35 8.42 30.74
CA ASN A 49 1.79 8.33 30.48
C ASN A 49 2.67 9.10 31.49
N PHE A 50 2.12 10.11 32.17
CA PHE A 50 2.84 10.93 33.15
C PHE A 50 2.23 10.75 34.55
N GLY A 51 2.85 9.90 35.38
CA GLY A 51 2.45 9.71 36.77
C GLY A 51 3.21 10.66 37.70
N LEU A 52 2.61 11.78 38.10
CA LEU A 52 3.19 12.67 39.12
C LEU A 52 3.22 11.95 40.48
N VAL A 53 4.38 11.94 41.11
CA VAL A 53 4.62 11.33 42.42
C VAL A 53 5.51 12.25 43.26
N GLU A 54 5.63 11.97 44.54
CA GLU A 54 6.57 12.65 45.43
C GLU A 54 7.65 11.68 45.91
N TYR A 55 8.84 12.21 46.19
CA TYR A 55 9.91 11.50 46.86
C TYR A 55 10.52 12.39 47.95
N ILE A 56 11.12 11.75 48.95
CA ILE A 56 11.85 12.46 49.99
C ILE A 56 13.30 12.62 49.53
N ASP A 57 13.79 13.86 49.48
CA ASP A 57 15.17 14.14 49.12
C ASP A 57 16.15 13.88 50.29
N GLU A 58 17.44 14.04 50.03
CA GLU A 58 18.50 13.83 51.04
C GLU A 58 18.39 14.76 52.26
N LYS A 59 17.62 15.85 52.15
CA LYS A 59 17.37 16.80 53.23
C LYS A 59 16.10 16.48 54.02
N GLY A 60 15.39 15.41 53.65
CA GLY A 60 14.12 15.03 54.25
C GLY A 60 12.92 15.81 53.72
N GLU A 61 13.07 16.57 52.64
CA GLU A 61 11.99 17.39 52.07
C GLU A 61 11.23 16.63 50.99
N SER A 62 9.90 16.78 50.95
CA SER A 62 9.09 16.21 49.85
C SER A 62 9.32 17.01 48.57
N ARG A 63 9.68 16.31 47.48
CA ARG A 63 9.98 16.88 46.17
C ARG A 63 9.17 16.16 45.08
N PRO A 64 8.69 16.88 44.05
CA PRO A 64 7.96 16.26 42.95
C PRO A 64 8.89 15.43 42.05
N CYS A 65 8.37 14.30 41.56
CA CYS A 65 8.99 13.41 40.59
C CYS A 65 7.91 12.86 39.64
N TYR A 66 8.31 12.30 38.51
CA TYR A 66 7.39 11.67 37.57
C TYR A 66 7.80 10.22 37.30
N HIS A 67 6.83 9.32 37.29
CA HIS A 67 6.92 8.01 36.64
C HIS A 67 6.46 8.14 35.19
N LEU A 68 7.37 7.89 34.27
CA LEU A 68 7.15 8.03 32.83
C LEU A 68 7.01 6.65 32.20
N THR A 69 5.94 6.44 31.43
CA THR A 69 5.88 5.28 30.54
C THR A 69 6.94 5.40 29.43
N ARG A 70 7.14 4.34 28.66
CA ARG A 70 7.98 4.36 27.45
C ARG A 70 7.64 5.54 26.53
N ASP A 71 6.35 5.83 26.34
CA ASP A 71 5.90 6.85 25.39
C ASP A 71 6.14 8.27 25.93
N ALA A 72 5.85 8.53 27.20
CA ALA A 72 6.23 9.80 27.85
C ALA A 72 7.75 10.01 27.88
N PHE A 73 8.51 8.96 28.18
CA PHE A 73 9.97 9.01 28.15
C PHE A 73 10.51 9.34 26.76
N THR A 74 9.93 8.73 25.71
CA THR A 74 10.32 8.98 24.33
C THR A 74 10.10 10.44 23.96
N LEU A 75 8.93 11.01 24.27
CA LEU A 75 8.65 12.43 24.03
C LEU A 75 9.64 13.35 24.74
N LEU A 76 9.92 13.08 26.01
CA LEU A 76 10.91 13.84 26.77
C LEU A 76 12.31 13.77 26.14
N ALA A 77 12.76 12.56 25.78
CA ALA A 77 14.09 12.33 25.23
C ALA A 77 14.29 12.98 23.85
N MET A 78 13.22 13.14 23.05
CA MET A 78 13.30 13.84 21.77
C MET A 78 13.68 15.32 21.91
N GLY A 79 13.22 15.97 22.99
CA GLY A 79 13.58 17.36 23.32
C GLY A 79 14.98 17.54 23.91
N PHE A 80 15.67 16.48 24.29
CA PHE A 80 17.00 16.58 24.88
C PHE A 80 18.11 16.74 23.84
N THR A 81 19.13 17.52 24.19
CA THR A 81 20.36 17.72 23.43
C THR A 81 21.57 17.15 24.19
N GLY A 82 22.66 16.87 23.46
CA GLY A 82 23.93 16.34 23.98
C GLY A 82 24.33 14.96 23.41
N LYS A 83 25.58 14.53 23.64
CA LYS A 83 26.15 13.29 23.06
C LYS A 83 25.37 12.03 23.46
N LYS A 84 24.99 11.89 24.74
CA LYS A 84 24.18 10.76 25.23
C LYS A 84 22.76 10.77 24.65
N ALA A 85 22.15 11.95 24.57
CA ALA A 85 20.84 12.11 23.95
C ALA A 85 20.86 11.70 22.47
N LEU A 86 21.88 12.13 21.73
CA LEU A 86 22.07 11.73 20.34
C LEU A 86 22.26 10.21 20.19
N ALA A 87 23.13 9.61 21.00
CA ALA A 87 23.35 8.16 20.97
C ALA A 87 22.06 7.37 21.26
N TRP A 88 21.25 7.83 22.21
CA TRP A 88 19.94 7.24 22.49
C TRP A 88 18.98 7.38 21.29
N LYS A 89 18.91 8.58 20.68
CA LYS A 89 18.05 8.83 19.50
C LYS A 89 18.43 7.91 18.33
N ILE A 90 19.73 7.70 18.09
CA ILE A 90 20.22 6.78 17.05
C ILE A 90 19.74 5.35 17.36
N LYS A 91 19.91 4.86 18.59
CA LYS A 91 19.42 3.53 18.99
C LYS A 91 17.91 3.38 18.85
N TYR A 92 17.14 4.42 19.16
CA TYR A 92 15.70 4.43 18.97
C TYR A 92 15.33 4.31 17.48
N ILE A 93 15.99 5.08 16.61
CA ILE A 93 15.80 5.00 15.15
C ILE A 93 16.15 3.60 14.63
N GLU A 94 17.26 3.01 15.08
CA GLU A 94 17.65 1.65 14.69
C GLU A 94 16.60 0.60 15.11
N ALA A 95 16.07 0.71 16.32
CA ALA A 95 15.02 -0.18 16.80
C ALA A 95 13.74 -0.04 15.96
N PHE A 96 13.36 1.20 15.61
CA PHE A 96 12.23 1.46 14.73
C PHE A 96 12.43 0.86 13.35
N ASN A 97 13.59 1.08 12.73
CA ASN A 97 13.91 0.52 11.41
C ASN A 97 13.91 -1.02 11.42
N LYS A 98 14.39 -1.65 12.49
CA LYS A 98 14.32 -3.11 12.67
C LYS A 98 12.87 -3.59 12.75
N MET A 99 12.02 -2.90 13.50
CA MET A 99 10.59 -3.20 13.59
C MET A 99 9.90 -3.02 12.23
N GLU A 100 10.16 -1.91 11.54
CA GLU A 100 9.64 -1.65 10.20
C GLU A 100 10.06 -2.75 9.22
N GLN A 101 11.33 -3.15 9.21
CA GLN A 101 11.80 -4.25 8.39
C GLN A 101 11.12 -5.57 8.74
N ALA A 102 10.90 -5.88 10.03
CA ALA A 102 10.17 -7.07 10.44
C ALA A 102 8.72 -7.06 9.94
N LEU A 103 8.05 -5.90 10.01
CA LEU A 103 6.71 -5.71 9.47
C LEU A 103 6.68 -5.80 7.94
N LEU A 104 7.71 -5.33 7.24
CA LEU A 104 7.80 -5.43 5.78
C LEU A 104 8.18 -6.82 5.28
N ASN A 105 8.87 -7.61 6.10
CA ASN A 105 9.35 -8.96 5.75
C ASN A 105 8.47 -10.09 6.30
N HIS A 106 7.27 -9.78 6.79
CA HIS A 106 6.32 -10.83 7.16
C HIS A 106 5.97 -11.70 5.93
N PRO A 107 5.82 -13.02 6.09
CA PRO A 107 5.33 -13.88 5.03
C PRO A 107 3.96 -13.36 4.58
N THR A 108 3.79 -13.20 3.27
CA THR A 108 2.49 -12.79 2.71
C THR A 108 1.42 -13.83 3.04
N THR A 109 0.17 -13.40 3.21
CA THR A 109 -0.95 -14.33 3.38
C THR A 109 -1.39 -14.90 2.03
N ILE A 110 -2.19 -15.97 2.04
CA ILE A 110 -2.82 -16.50 0.81
C ILE A 110 -3.62 -15.41 0.09
N ALA A 111 -4.26 -14.49 0.85
CA ALA A 111 -5.04 -13.41 0.29
C ALA A 111 -4.21 -12.46 -0.57
N ASP A 112 -2.98 -12.15 -0.13
CA ASP A 112 -2.06 -11.21 -0.79
C ASP A 112 -1.50 -11.77 -2.10
N ARG A 113 -1.48 -13.09 -2.25
CA ARG A 113 -0.94 -13.79 -3.43
C ARG A 113 -1.99 -14.08 -4.51
N ARG A 114 -3.27 -13.90 -4.20
CA ARG A 114 -4.38 -14.13 -5.16
C ARG A 114 -4.20 -13.40 -6.50
N PRO A 115 -3.74 -12.13 -6.55
CA PRO A 115 -3.50 -11.46 -7.83
C PRO A 115 -2.41 -12.14 -8.67
N LEU A 116 -1.32 -12.57 -8.02
CA LEU A 116 -0.23 -13.29 -8.69
C LEU A 116 -0.70 -14.64 -9.24
N ASP A 117 -1.46 -15.41 -8.45
CA ASP A 117 -2.02 -16.69 -8.90
C ASP A 117 -2.90 -16.54 -10.14
N LYS A 118 -3.76 -15.52 -10.17
CA LYS A 118 -4.59 -15.21 -11.35
C LYS A 118 -3.73 -14.92 -12.58
N LEU A 119 -2.67 -14.13 -12.43
CA LEU A 119 -1.77 -13.80 -13.54
C LEU A 119 -1.03 -15.03 -14.06
N VAL A 120 -0.51 -15.89 -13.17
CA VAL A 120 0.16 -17.14 -13.58
C VAL A 120 -0.81 -18.07 -14.34
N LYS A 121 -2.09 -18.10 -13.96
CA LYS A 121 -3.13 -18.83 -14.70
C LYS A 121 -3.35 -18.25 -16.10
N VAL A 122 -3.46 -16.93 -16.24
CA VAL A 122 -3.58 -16.27 -17.55
C VAL A 122 -2.35 -16.59 -18.42
N TRP A 123 -1.15 -16.53 -17.84
CA TRP A 123 0.08 -16.87 -18.53
C TRP A 123 0.10 -18.33 -19.02
N ALA A 124 -0.39 -19.29 -18.22
CA ALA A 124 -0.51 -20.69 -18.63
C ALA A 124 -1.47 -20.88 -19.82
N VAL A 125 -2.61 -20.19 -19.81
CA VAL A 125 -3.60 -20.24 -20.89
C VAL A 125 -3.02 -19.71 -22.21
N LEU A 126 -2.25 -18.60 -22.16
CA LEU A 126 -1.62 -18.03 -23.35
C LEU A 126 -0.57 -18.95 -23.99
N LEU A 127 0.01 -19.88 -23.22
CA LEU A 127 0.97 -20.87 -23.71
C LEU A 127 0.30 -22.15 -24.25
N GLY A 128 -1.05 -22.20 -24.31
CA GLY A 128 -1.80 -23.34 -24.82
C GLY A 128 -1.75 -24.58 -23.92
N GLY A 129 -1.39 -24.40 -22.65
CA GLY A 129 -1.07 -25.50 -21.74
C GLY A 129 -2.21 -25.98 -20.85
N ASP A 130 -2.50 -27.27 -20.93
CA ASP A 130 -3.12 -28.08 -19.89
C ASP A 130 -2.10 -28.48 -18.80
N GLY A 131 -2.51 -29.32 -17.84
CA GLY A 131 -2.00 -29.45 -16.46
C GLY A 131 -0.48 -29.57 -16.21
N GLY A 132 0.36 -29.75 -17.22
CA GLY A 132 1.83 -29.78 -17.10
C GLY A 132 2.53 -28.41 -17.17
N VAL A 133 1.89 -27.37 -17.74
CA VAL A 133 2.53 -26.04 -17.93
C VAL A 133 2.48 -25.20 -16.66
N TYR A 134 1.35 -25.22 -15.95
CA TYR A 134 1.13 -24.40 -14.76
C TYR A 134 2.18 -24.62 -13.63
N PRO A 135 2.57 -25.87 -13.27
CA PRO A 135 3.64 -26.09 -12.30
C PRO A 135 5.01 -25.52 -12.73
N ARG A 136 5.34 -25.56 -14.03
CA ARG A 136 6.62 -25.05 -14.55
C ARG A 136 6.71 -23.53 -14.44
N LEU A 137 5.60 -22.82 -14.61
CA LEU A 137 5.56 -21.36 -14.46
C LEU A 137 5.85 -20.95 -13.02
N TRP A 138 5.33 -21.68 -12.05
CA TRP A 138 5.67 -21.45 -10.64
C TRP A 138 7.16 -21.70 -10.34
N THR A 139 7.78 -22.71 -10.96
CA THR A 139 9.24 -22.89 -10.87
C THR A 139 9.99 -21.68 -11.41
N GLN A 140 9.55 -21.09 -12.53
CA GLN A 140 10.16 -19.88 -13.09
C GLN A 140 9.98 -18.66 -12.17
N VAL A 141 8.78 -18.46 -11.62
CA VAL A 141 8.50 -17.38 -10.66
C VAL A 141 9.37 -17.53 -9.41
N ASN A 142 9.44 -18.73 -8.84
CA ASN A 142 10.25 -19.03 -7.66
C ASN A 142 11.75 -18.79 -7.94
N SER A 143 12.24 -19.21 -9.10
CA SER A 143 13.62 -18.96 -9.54
C SER A 143 13.92 -17.47 -9.71
N HIS A 144 13.00 -16.68 -10.28
CA HIS A 144 13.19 -15.23 -10.45
C HIS A 144 13.27 -14.47 -9.12
N LEU A 145 12.59 -14.98 -8.10
CA LEU A 145 12.57 -14.41 -6.75
C LEU A 145 13.70 -14.96 -5.85
N ASN A 146 14.45 -15.96 -6.32
CA ASN A 146 15.44 -16.71 -5.55
C ASN A 146 14.86 -17.30 -4.26
N ILE A 147 13.68 -17.92 -4.35
CA ILE A 147 12.98 -18.56 -3.23
C ILE A 147 12.63 -20.01 -3.56
N THR A 148 12.56 -20.85 -2.53
CA THR A 148 12.17 -22.27 -2.67
C THR A 148 10.66 -22.47 -2.79
N ASN A 149 9.88 -21.61 -2.13
CA ASN A 149 8.43 -21.65 -2.17
C ASN A 149 7.88 -20.21 -2.04
N ILE A 150 6.90 -19.87 -2.89
CA ILE A 150 6.15 -18.61 -2.85
C ILE A 150 5.48 -18.36 -1.49
N ASP A 151 5.25 -19.42 -0.70
CA ASP A 151 4.74 -19.34 0.66
C ASP A 151 5.59 -18.50 1.63
N LYS A 152 6.88 -18.35 1.31
CA LYS A 152 7.84 -17.60 2.11
C LYS A 152 8.13 -16.21 1.53
N ALA A 153 7.42 -15.80 0.48
CA ALA A 153 7.67 -14.53 -0.18
C ALA A 153 7.18 -13.35 0.66
N SER A 154 8.02 -12.33 0.77
CA SER A 154 7.63 -11.03 1.35
C SER A 154 6.71 -10.25 0.39
N PRO A 155 5.94 -9.26 0.89
CA PRO A 155 5.11 -8.40 0.05
C PRO A 155 5.87 -7.75 -1.11
N LYS A 156 7.14 -7.38 -0.89
CA LYS A 156 8.01 -6.83 -1.93
C LYS A 156 8.34 -7.85 -3.01
N GLN A 157 8.60 -9.10 -2.63
CA GLN A 157 8.83 -10.20 -3.58
C GLN A 157 7.57 -10.51 -4.38
N ILE A 158 6.37 -10.48 -3.77
CA ILE A 158 5.11 -10.66 -4.49
C ILE A 158 4.88 -9.56 -5.53
N LYS A 159 5.13 -8.29 -5.19
CA LYS A 159 5.04 -7.18 -6.16
C LYS A 159 6.00 -7.39 -7.33
N LYS A 160 7.25 -7.77 -7.05
CA LYS A 160 8.25 -8.09 -8.08
C LYS A 160 7.79 -9.25 -8.98
N ALA A 161 7.19 -10.29 -8.38
CA ALA A 161 6.65 -11.44 -9.10
C ALA A 161 5.51 -11.05 -10.04
N ILE A 162 4.59 -10.19 -9.58
CA ILE A 162 3.46 -9.68 -10.37
C ILE A 162 4.00 -8.94 -11.60
N SER A 163 4.96 -8.02 -11.41
CA SER A 163 5.57 -7.30 -12.52
C SER A 163 6.28 -8.23 -13.51
N PHE A 164 6.99 -9.25 -13.01
CA PHE A 164 7.66 -10.25 -13.84
C PHE A 164 6.66 -11.05 -14.70
N VAL A 165 5.59 -11.57 -14.10
CA VAL A 165 4.58 -12.36 -14.82
C VAL A 165 3.83 -11.48 -15.82
N GLN A 166 3.50 -10.24 -15.44
CA GLN A 166 2.84 -9.30 -16.35
C GLN A 166 3.70 -9.03 -17.59
N ALA A 167 5.01 -8.78 -17.42
CA ALA A 167 5.91 -8.57 -18.56
C ALA A 167 5.95 -9.78 -19.52
N ARG A 168 5.92 -11.01 -18.99
CA ARG A 168 5.85 -12.24 -19.82
C ARG A 168 4.55 -12.37 -20.59
N ILE A 169 3.44 -11.99 -19.96
CA ILE A 169 2.12 -11.94 -20.62
C ILE A 169 2.15 -10.91 -21.76
N ASP A 170 2.68 -9.72 -21.50
CA ASP A 170 2.75 -8.64 -22.47
C ASP A 170 3.64 -9.02 -23.67
N GLU A 171 4.79 -9.67 -23.43
CA GLU A 171 5.69 -10.20 -24.47
C GLU A 171 4.97 -11.21 -25.40
N LEU A 172 4.21 -12.14 -24.82
CA LEU A 172 3.47 -13.14 -25.59
C LEU A 172 2.35 -12.50 -26.42
N GLN A 173 1.70 -11.47 -25.88
CA GLN A 173 0.68 -10.71 -26.59
C GLN A 173 1.28 -9.86 -27.71
N SER A 174 2.46 -9.28 -27.52
CA SER A 174 3.15 -8.51 -28.57
C SER A 174 3.68 -9.38 -29.71
N ASN A 175 4.13 -10.61 -29.42
CA ASN A 175 4.61 -11.55 -30.44
C ASN A 175 3.49 -12.13 -31.31
N SER A 176 2.23 -11.97 -30.89
CA SER A 176 1.06 -12.34 -31.68
C SER A 176 0.68 -11.29 -32.75
N ILE A 177 1.48 -10.22 -32.94
CA ILE A 177 1.23 -9.07 -33.85
C ILE A 177 2.37 -8.87 -34.90
N ALA A 178 3.09 -9.91 -35.34
CA ALA A 178 4.04 -9.78 -36.48
C ALA A 178 3.35 -10.07 -37.84
N PRO A 179 3.71 -9.37 -38.94
CA PRO A 179 2.93 -9.33 -40.18
C PRO A 179 2.99 -10.64 -40.96
N ALA A 180 1.84 -11.06 -41.48
CA ALA A 180 1.70 -12.23 -42.34
C ALA A 180 2.64 -12.13 -43.56
N LYS A 181 3.52 -13.11 -43.74
CA LYS A 181 4.20 -13.35 -45.02
C LYS A 181 3.16 -13.93 -45.97
N GLU A 182 2.89 -13.23 -47.07
CA GLU A 182 2.05 -13.71 -48.16
C GLU A 182 2.66 -14.98 -48.79
N GLN A 183 1.85 -16.04 -48.86
CA GLN A 183 2.03 -17.16 -49.78
C GLN A 183 0.68 -17.58 -50.37
N PRO A 184 0.67 -18.15 -51.59
CA PRO A 184 -0.38 -17.89 -52.58
C PRO A 184 -1.68 -18.63 -52.31
N GLN A 185 -2.78 -17.97 -52.63
CA GLN A 185 -4.15 -18.45 -52.56
C GLN A 185 -4.34 -19.78 -53.31
N LYS A 186 -4.89 -20.77 -52.62
CA LYS A 186 -5.63 -21.88 -53.22
C LYS A 186 -7.08 -21.77 -52.75
N GLN A 187 -7.96 -21.38 -53.67
CA GLN A 187 -9.41 -21.45 -53.51
C GLN A 187 -9.86 -22.91 -53.37
N LEU A 188 -10.72 -23.20 -52.39
CA LEU A 188 -11.80 -24.18 -52.56
C LEU A 188 -12.97 -23.86 -51.60
N GLU A 189 -14.05 -23.38 -52.24
CA GLU A 189 -15.50 -23.48 -51.95
C GLU A 189 -16.10 -23.19 -50.56
N LEU A 190 -17.07 -22.26 -50.55
CA LEU A 190 -17.93 -21.90 -49.42
C LEU A 190 -19.05 -22.92 -49.19
N ALA A 191 -19.27 -23.31 -47.94
CA ALA A 191 -20.56 -23.76 -47.41
C ALA A 191 -20.99 -22.84 -46.25
N PRO A 192 -22.29 -22.52 -46.08
CA PRO A 192 -22.74 -21.39 -45.26
C PRO A 192 -23.13 -21.83 -43.86
N VAL A 193 -22.44 -21.33 -42.82
CA VAL A 193 -23.05 -21.15 -41.49
C VAL A 193 -22.46 -19.90 -40.82
N VAL A 194 -23.04 -18.72 -41.08
CA VAL A 194 -22.85 -17.57 -40.18
C VAL A 194 -23.61 -17.86 -38.89
N LYS A 195 -22.93 -18.44 -37.91
CA LYS A 195 -23.53 -18.70 -36.60
C LYS A 195 -23.27 -17.44 -35.76
N ALA A 196 -24.29 -16.60 -35.55
CA ALA A 196 -24.18 -15.33 -34.83
C ALA A 196 -23.57 -15.48 -33.42
N LEU A 197 -22.98 -14.38 -32.93
CA LEU A 197 -22.53 -14.25 -31.53
C LEU A 197 -23.71 -14.49 -30.57
N PRO A 198 -23.49 -15.07 -29.37
CA PRO A 198 -24.54 -15.18 -28.35
C PRO A 198 -25.15 -13.80 -28.06
N PRO A 199 -26.50 -13.65 -28.05
CA PRO A 199 -27.18 -12.35 -27.89
C PRO A 199 -26.69 -11.57 -26.66
N ARG A 200 -26.45 -12.30 -25.57
CA ARG A 200 -25.97 -11.77 -24.29
C ARG A 200 -24.61 -11.08 -24.37
N ILE A 201 -23.73 -11.47 -25.29
CA ILE A 201 -22.41 -10.83 -25.49
C ILE A 201 -22.58 -9.49 -26.21
N LEU A 202 -23.52 -9.40 -27.15
CA LEU A 202 -23.83 -8.15 -27.86
C LEU A 202 -24.56 -7.14 -26.94
N GLU A 203 -25.45 -7.63 -26.07
CA GLU A 203 -26.12 -6.84 -25.02
C GLU A 203 -25.10 -6.23 -24.06
N VAL A 204 -24.17 -7.04 -23.54
CA VAL A 204 -23.10 -6.56 -22.63
C VAL A 204 -22.18 -5.54 -23.31
N GLU A 205 -21.84 -5.71 -24.58
CA GLU A 205 -21.04 -4.73 -25.34
C GLU A 205 -21.77 -3.39 -25.46
N THR A 206 -23.08 -3.42 -25.66
CA THR A 206 -23.93 -2.23 -25.78
C THR A 206 -24.10 -1.51 -24.45
N GLU A 207 -24.33 -2.26 -23.37
CA GLU A 207 -24.44 -1.72 -22.01
C GLU A 207 -23.14 -1.05 -21.54
N ILE A 208 -21.99 -1.65 -21.84
CA ILE A 208 -20.68 -1.09 -21.47
C ILE A 208 -20.38 0.20 -22.24
N LYS A 209 -20.64 0.24 -23.55
CA LYS A 209 -20.48 1.48 -24.35
C LYS A 209 -21.43 2.58 -23.87
N TYR A 210 -22.67 2.23 -23.51
CA TYR A 210 -23.65 3.18 -22.97
C TYR A 210 -23.19 3.76 -21.63
N LEU A 211 -22.70 2.93 -20.71
CA LEU A 211 -22.15 3.38 -19.43
C LEU A 211 -20.93 4.27 -19.63
N GLU A 212 -20.01 3.92 -20.52
CA GLU A 212 -18.84 4.74 -20.83
C GLU A 212 -19.24 6.14 -21.31
N GLN A 213 -20.18 6.22 -22.25
CA GLN A 213 -20.67 7.49 -22.77
C GLN A 213 -21.33 8.34 -21.68
N ARG A 214 -22.18 7.73 -20.84
CA ARG A 214 -22.87 8.43 -19.75
C ARG A 214 -21.90 8.96 -18.69
N PHE A 215 -20.86 8.20 -18.37
CA PHE A 215 -19.79 8.65 -17.47
C PHE A 215 -18.98 9.81 -18.05
N ARG A 216 -18.63 9.77 -19.34
CA ARG A 216 -17.95 10.89 -20.02
C ARG A 216 -18.79 12.17 -19.98
N THR A 217 -20.08 12.09 -20.29
CA THR A 217 -20.99 13.25 -20.21
C THR A 217 -21.12 13.80 -18.80
N LEU A 218 -21.22 12.93 -17.79
CA LEU A 218 -21.28 13.35 -16.38
C LEU A 218 -20.01 14.10 -15.96
N TYR A 219 -18.84 13.59 -16.35
CA TYR A 219 -17.55 14.22 -16.08
C TYR A 219 -17.45 15.60 -16.75
N THR A 220 -17.73 15.70 -18.05
CA THR A 220 -17.72 16.98 -18.77
C THR A 220 -18.65 18.02 -18.12
N ASN A 221 -19.84 17.62 -17.70
CA ASN A 221 -20.79 18.52 -17.04
C ASN A 221 -20.30 19.00 -15.66
N ILE A 222 -19.60 18.15 -14.90
CA ILE A 222 -19.01 18.52 -13.62
C ILE A 222 -17.83 19.47 -13.82
N THR A 223 -16.96 19.21 -14.80
CA THR A 223 -15.81 20.06 -15.14
C THR A 223 -16.26 21.45 -15.59
N ILE A 224 -17.31 21.56 -16.42
CA ILE A 224 -17.85 22.84 -16.87
C ILE A 224 -18.42 23.68 -15.71
N LYS A 225 -19.12 23.05 -14.75
CA LYS A 225 -19.71 23.74 -13.57
C LYS A 225 -18.70 24.26 -12.55
N LEU A 226 -17.44 23.86 -12.66
CA LEU A 226 -16.36 24.22 -11.74
C LEU A 226 -15.30 25.11 -12.42
N SER A 227 -15.60 25.62 -13.62
CA SER A 227 -14.73 26.50 -14.40
C SER A 227 -14.51 27.86 -13.71
N PRO A 228 -13.33 28.50 -13.84
CA PRO A 228 -12.94 29.72 -13.12
C PRO A 228 -13.94 30.89 -13.26
N ASP A 229 -14.66 30.96 -14.37
CA ASP A 229 -15.60 32.04 -14.69
C ASP A 229 -16.94 31.93 -13.93
N SER A 230 -17.14 30.88 -13.13
CA SER A 230 -18.43 30.58 -12.47
C SER A 230 -18.41 30.57 -10.94
N VAL A 231 -17.25 30.82 -10.28
CA VAL A 231 -17.10 30.68 -8.81
C VAL A 231 -16.18 31.75 -8.19
N SER A 232 -16.56 32.29 -7.03
CA SER A 232 -15.79 33.27 -6.25
C SER A 232 -14.42 32.76 -5.75
N SER A 233 -13.43 33.65 -5.76
CA SER A 233 -11.98 33.43 -5.58
C SER A 233 -11.55 32.62 -4.33
N LYS A 234 -12.26 32.72 -3.19
CA LYS A 234 -11.89 31.98 -1.96
C LYS A 234 -12.27 30.48 -1.99
N ASP A 235 -13.27 30.09 -2.77
CA ASP A 235 -13.71 28.69 -2.89
C ASP A 235 -12.96 27.90 -3.96
N PHE A 236 -12.20 28.60 -4.80
CA PHE A 236 -11.54 28.03 -5.97
C PHE A 236 -10.41 27.06 -5.59
N ALA A 237 -9.63 27.35 -4.54
CA ALA A 237 -8.52 26.50 -4.12
C ALA A 237 -8.97 25.11 -3.61
N ARG A 238 -9.99 25.06 -2.74
CA ARG A 238 -10.57 23.79 -2.25
C ARG A 238 -11.27 23.00 -3.37
N LYS A 239 -11.98 23.70 -4.26
CA LYS A 239 -12.66 23.05 -5.39
C LYS A 239 -11.67 22.50 -6.42
N LYS A 240 -10.51 23.14 -6.62
CA LYS A 240 -9.44 22.67 -7.51
C LYS A 240 -8.83 21.36 -7.04
N GLU A 241 -8.57 21.19 -5.75
CA GLU A 241 -8.08 19.92 -5.19
C GLU A 241 -9.12 18.80 -5.35
N MET A 242 -10.41 19.08 -5.11
CA MET A 242 -11.49 18.11 -5.36
C MET A 242 -11.62 17.75 -6.84
N LEU A 243 -11.34 18.69 -7.76
CA LEU A 243 -11.32 18.46 -9.20
C LEU A 243 -10.21 17.51 -9.62
N VAL A 244 -9.01 17.70 -9.07
CA VAL A 244 -7.85 16.84 -9.34
C VAL A 244 -8.11 15.41 -8.85
N ILE A 245 -8.71 15.26 -7.66
CA ILE A 245 -9.10 13.95 -7.12
C ILE A 245 -10.20 13.30 -7.98
N GLY A 246 -11.19 14.09 -8.43
CA GLY A 246 -12.25 13.63 -9.32
C GLY A 246 -11.73 13.20 -10.70
N GLU A 247 -10.76 13.93 -11.26
CA GLU A 247 -10.08 13.62 -12.52
C GLU A 247 -9.27 12.32 -12.42
N HIS A 248 -8.50 12.15 -11.35
CA HIS A 248 -7.76 10.90 -11.11
C HIS A 248 -8.69 9.69 -10.99
N SER A 249 -9.79 9.85 -10.24
CA SER A 249 -10.79 8.80 -10.05
C SER A 249 -11.52 8.45 -11.36
N THR A 250 -11.84 9.46 -12.16
CA THR A 250 -12.51 9.26 -13.46
C THR A 250 -11.58 8.58 -14.47
N ASN A 251 -10.32 8.98 -14.53
CA ASN A 251 -9.33 8.35 -15.40
C ASN A 251 -9.07 6.88 -15.01
N ALA A 252 -9.07 6.57 -13.71
CA ALA A 252 -8.98 5.18 -13.23
C ALA A 252 -10.20 4.35 -13.65
N ILE A 253 -11.41 4.91 -13.56
CA ILE A 253 -12.65 4.24 -13.99
C ILE A 253 -12.67 4.01 -15.51
N LEU A 254 -12.32 5.02 -16.31
CA LEU A 254 -12.26 4.91 -17.78
C LEU A 254 -11.19 3.92 -18.26
N SER A 255 -10.06 3.84 -17.55
CA SER A 255 -9.03 2.83 -17.78
C SER A 255 -9.56 1.41 -17.49
N GLY A 256 -10.29 1.24 -16.39
CA GLY A 256 -10.96 -0.02 -16.05
C GLY A 256 -11.99 -0.44 -17.11
N ILE A 257 -12.82 0.49 -17.58
CA ILE A 257 -13.80 0.24 -18.66
C ILE A 257 -13.10 -0.18 -19.95
N SER A 258 -12.03 0.52 -20.35
CA SER A 258 -11.23 0.18 -21.53
C SER A 258 -10.62 -1.22 -21.42
N SER A 259 -10.14 -1.60 -20.23
CA SER A 259 -9.63 -2.94 -19.97
C SER A 259 -10.71 -4.02 -20.12
N ILE A 260 -11.94 -3.75 -19.63
CA ILE A 260 -13.06 -4.69 -19.75
C ILE A 260 -13.48 -4.85 -21.22
N ILE A 261 -13.56 -3.76 -21.98
CA ILE A 261 -13.85 -3.79 -23.43
C ILE A 261 -12.79 -4.62 -24.17
N ASN A 262 -11.51 -4.44 -23.83
CA ASN A 262 -10.43 -5.21 -24.44
C ASN A 262 -10.56 -6.72 -24.15
N GLN A 263 -10.87 -7.09 -22.91
CA GLN A 263 -11.11 -8.48 -22.51
C GLN A 263 -12.33 -9.09 -23.24
N LEU A 264 -13.40 -8.32 -23.44
CA LEU A 264 -14.57 -8.75 -24.23
C LEU A 264 -14.22 -8.96 -25.71
N ASN A 265 -13.43 -8.07 -26.30
CA ASN A 265 -12.99 -8.21 -27.69
C ASN A 265 -12.03 -9.40 -27.89
N ILE A 266 -11.19 -9.70 -26.90
CA ILE A 266 -10.37 -10.92 -26.88
C ILE A 266 -11.27 -12.15 -26.82
N THR A 267 -12.23 -12.17 -25.89
CA THR A 267 -13.20 -13.27 -25.74
C THR A 267 -14.02 -13.51 -27.01
N LYS A 268 -14.45 -12.43 -27.69
CA LYS A 268 -15.16 -12.47 -28.97
C LYS A 268 -14.31 -13.08 -30.08
N ARG A 269 -13.03 -12.71 -30.19
CA ARG A 269 -12.10 -13.29 -31.16
C ARG A 269 -11.87 -14.78 -30.92
N VAL A 270 -11.64 -15.17 -29.67
CA VAL A 270 -11.47 -16.59 -29.27
C VAL A 270 -12.74 -17.40 -29.57
N TYR A 271 -13.91 -16.84 -29.30
CA TYR A 271 -15.18 -17.51 -29.60
C TYR A 271 -15.42 -17.70 -31.11
N MET A 272 -15.06 -16.72 -31.94
CA MET A 272 -15.18 -16.84 -33.39
C MET A 272 -14.18 -17.85 -33.96
N SER A 273 -12.94 -17.90 -33.45
CA SER A 273 -11.92 -18.87 -33.90
C SER A 273 -12.17 -20.31 -33.48
N LEU A 274 -13.01 -20.54 -32.48
CA LEU A 274 -13.43 -21.89 -32.05
C LEU A 274 -14.64 -22.42 -32.83
N LYS A 275 -15.18 -21.62 -33.76
CA LYS A 275 -16.42 -21.89 -34.49
C LYS A 275 -16.19 -22.21 -35.97
N ASP A 276 -15.02 -21.87 -36.48
CA ASP A 276 -14.45 -22.28 -37.77
C ASP A 276 -13.74 -23.64 -37.63
#